data_AF-A0AA39FBZ8-F1
#
_entry.id   AF-A0AA39FBZ8-F1
#
_cell.length_a   1.000
_cell.length_b   1.000
_cell.length_c   1.000
_cell.angle_alpha   90.00
_cell.angle_beta   90.00
_cell.angle_gamma   90.00
#
_symmetry.space_group_name_H-M   'P 1'
#
loop_
_entity.id
_entity.type
_entity.pdbx_description
1 polymer ?
#
loop_
_entity_poly.entity_id
_entity_poly.type
_entity_poly.pdbx_seq_one_letter_code
_entity_poly.pdbx_strand_id
1 'polypeptide(L)'
;MRTVLIVLIVIACLVPLLIGCGFGISKLLEEVPNCSTKVCYDNEQCVESVDNIPICTCLPKYYFNDTMQKCVPKYQWVNYTTELFNDTRLVYTDPNKLYIIARIIYNNDSQVPHECIRKYSDRTIMTNSEIKTSDYKRLEVLLVEPIHHKWLQLSNGKVEESAIEGGQIGDEIVYVCRALHEKSHYIGMMQPSSHICRTGHSLNHTSTYELLTYVQ
;
A
#
# COMPACT_ATOMS: atom_id res chain seq x y z
N MET A 1 -12.98 7.40 -76.96
CA MET A 1 -11.79 8.28 -76.84
C MET A 1 -11.55 8.51 -75.35
N ARG A 2 -10.33 8.53 -74.79
CA ARG A 2 -9.00 7.96 -75.11
C ARG A 2 -8.36 7.72 -73.71
N THR A 3 -7.95 6.50 -73.31
CA THR A 3 -6.60 5.90 -73.48
C THR A 3 -5.52 6.50 -72.56
N VAL A 4 -4.54 5.68 -72.09
CA VAL A 4 -3.41 5.98 -71.15
C VAL A 4 -3.82 5.94 -69.65
N LEU A 5 -3.12 5.31 -68.68
CA LEU A 5 -2.12 4.20 -68.53
C LEU A 5 -2.30 3.62 -67.07
N ILE A 6 -2.08 2.34 -66.72
CA ILE A 6 -0.83 1.63 -66.27
C ILE A 6 -0.13 2.34 -65.08
N VAL A 7 0.16 1.72 -63.91
CA VAL A 7 0.94 0.48 -63.55
C VAL A 7 0.17 -0.38 -62.53
N LEU A 8 0.10 -1.72 -62.50
CA LEU A 8 0.98 -2.89 -62.80
C LEU A 8 1.90 -3.44 -61.67
N ILE A 9 1.29 -4.03 -60.62
CA ILE A 9 1.76 -5.26 -59.92
C ILE A 9 0.49 -6.06 -59.52
N VAL A 10 0.17 -7.33 -59.82
CA VAL A 10 0.77 -8.47 -60.58
C VAL A 10 1.46 -9.58 -59.74
N ILE A 11 0.70 -10.67 -59.46
CA ILE A 11 1.12 -12.10 -59.29
C ILE A 11 1.96 -12.43 -58.01
N ALA A 12 1.80 -13.53 -57.26
CA ALA A 12 0.94 -14.74 -57.27
C ALA A 12 0.45 -15.04 -55.81
N CYS A 13 -0.32 -16.09 -55.46
CA CYS A 13 -0.70 -17.32 -56.17
C CYS A 13 -2.08 -17.84 -55.68
N LEU A 14 -2.83 -18.47 -56.57
CA LEU A 14 -3.96 -19.37 -56.25
C LEU A 14 -3.49 -20.81 -56.46
N VAL A 15 -3.96 -21.77 -55.65
CA VAL A 15 -4.56 -23.06 -56.08
C VAL A 15 -5.01 -23.86 -54.83
N PRO A 16 -6.08 -24.71 -54.90
CA PRO A 16 -6.88 -25.08 -53.72
C PRO A 16 -7.06 -26.59 -53.48
N LEU A 17 -7.96 -26.95 -52.54
CA LEU A 17 -8.48 -28.31 -52.23
C LEU A 17 -7.46 -29.25 -51.50
N LEU A 18 -7.82 -30.28 -50.71
CA LEU A 18 -9.09 -30.98 -50.44
C LEU A 18 -9.04 -31.69 -49.04
N ILE A 19 -10.22 -32.03 -48.49
CA ILE A 19 -10.47 -33.06 -47.42
C ILE A 19 -9.98 -32.77 -45.98
N GLY A 20 -10.91 -32.84 -45.01
CA GLY A 20 -10.62 -32.94 -43.59
C GLY A 20 -11.88 -32.82 -42.72
N CYS A 21 -12.36 -33.92 -42.12
CA CYS A 21 -13.53 -33.90 -41.24
C CYS A 21 -13.16 -33.38 -39.84
N GLY A 22 -14.01 -32.56 -39.23
CA GLY A 22 -13.83 -32.12 -37.83
C GLY A 22 -15.02 -31.34 -37.29
N PHE A 23 -15.56 -31.77 -36.16
CA PHE A 23 -16.60 -31.06 -35.41
C PHE A 23 -16.08 -29.72 -34.88
N GLY A 24 -16.98 -28.72 -34.83
CA GLY A 24 -17.14 -27.95 -33.60
C GLY A 24 -17.02 -26.43 -33.68
N ILE A 25 -17.85 -25.79 -32.86
CA ILE A 25 -17.67 -24.45 -32.32
C ILE A 25 -17.43 -23.35 -33.36
N SER A 26 -18.48 -22.99 -34.11
CA SER A 26 -18.69 -21.61 -34.50
C SER A 26 -18.90 -20.76 -33.24
N LYS A 27 -17.81 -20.48 -32.52
CA LYS A 27 -17.85 -19.74 -31.27
C LYS A 27 -18.33 -18.33 -31.61
N LEU A 28 -19.47 -17.95 -31.04
CA LEU A 28 -19.80 -16.53 -30.95
C LEU A 28 -18.59 -15.85 -30.32
N LEU A 29 -18.03 -14.87 -31.02
CA LEU A 29 -17.18 -13.87 -30.39
C LEU A 29 -18.12 -13.01 -29.56
N GLU A 30 -18.43 -13.50 -28.35
CA GLU A 30 -18.90 -12.63 -27.29
C GLU A 30 -17.87 -11.51 -27.16
N GLU A 31 -18.32 -10.27 -27.36
CA GLU A 31 -17.48 -9.10 -27.19
C GLU A 31 -17.11 -9.04 -25.71
N VAL A 32 -15.90 -9.52 -25.38
CA VAL A 32 -15.36 -9.47 -24.01
C VAL A 32 -15.50 -8.01 -23.54
N PRO A 33 -16.32 -7.71 -22.52
CA PRO A 33 -16.75 -6.34 -22.23
C PRO A 33 -15.64 -5.58 -21.53
N ASN A 34 -14.70 -5.14 -22.37
CA ASN A 34 -13.48 -4.44 -22.07
C ASN A 34 -13.77 -3.22 -21.18
N CYS A 35 -13.04 -3.13 -20.06
CA CYS A 35 -13.09 -2.04 -19.08
C CYS A 35 -13.09 -0.62 -19.67
N SER A 36 -12.64 -0.45 -20.91
CA SER A 36 -12.87 0.73 -21.77
C SER A 36 -14.26 1.40 -21.70
N THR A 37 -15.34 0.69 -21.35
CA THR A 37 -16.70 1.24 -21.26
C THR A 37 -17.16 1.58 -19.84
N LYS A 38 -16.43 1.16 -18.79
CA LYS A 38 -16.82 1.37 -17.39
C LYS A 38 -15.99 2.45 -16.72
N VAL A 39 -16.63 3.57 -16.40
CA VAL A 39 -16.06 4.61 -15.53
C VAL A 39 -16.09 4.10 -14.09
N CYS A 40 -14.91 4.02 -13.47
CA CYS A 40 -14.75 3.85 -12.02
C CYS A 40 -14.35 5.19 -11.38
N TYR A 41 -14.56 5.32 -10.07
CA TYR A 41 -14.31 6.56 -9.33
C TYR A 41 -12.90 6.62 -8.72
N ASP A 42 -12.58 7.72 -8.05
CA ASP A 42 -11.28 7.92 -7.41
C ASP A 42 -10.92 6.76 -6.46
N ASN A 43 -9.74 6.19 -6.68
CA ASN A 43 -9.18 5.05 -5.93
C ASN A 43 -9.83 3.68 -6.21
N GLU A 44 -10.60 3.56 -7.28
CA GLU A 44 -11.06 2.30 -7.84
C GLU A 44 -10.20 1.86 -9.05
N GLN A 45 -10.26 0.57 -9.36
CA GLN A 45 -9.73 -0.06 -10.57
C GLN A 45 -10.82 -0.95 -11.19
N CYS A 46 -10.93 -0.93 -12.51
CA CYS A 46 -11.81 -1.85 -13.23
C CYS A 46 -11.15 -3.24 -13.34
N VAL A 47 -11.89 -4.28 -13.00
CA VAL A 47 -11.49 -5.69 -13.14
C VAL A 47 -12.64 -6.50 -13.75
N GLU A 48 -12.31 -7.58 -14.46
CA GLU A 48 -13.29 -8.48 -15.06
C GLU A 48 -13.87 -9.42 -13.97
N SER A 49 -15.20 -9.56 -13.92
CA SER A 49 -15.86 -10.54 -13.05
C SER A 49 -15.94 -11.94 -13.68
N VAL A 50 -16.30 -12.94 -12.86
CA VAL A 50 -16.53 -14.34 -13.31
C VAL A 50 -17.57 -14.44 -14.43
N ASP A 51 -18.57 -13.56 -14.43
CA ASP A 51 -19.64 -13.52 -15.44
C ASP A 51 -19.27 -12.72 -16.70
N ASN A 52 -17.98 -12.36 -16.86
CA ASN A 52 -17.52 -11.36 -17.82
C ASN A 52 -18.31 -10.04 -17.69
N ILE A 53 -18.39 -9.46 -16.50
CA ILE A 53 -18.95 -8.12 -16.30
C ILE A 53 -17.86 -7.23 -15.67
N PRO A 54 -17.48 -6.09 -16.28
CA PRO A 54 -16.50 -5.20 -15.66
C PRO A 54 -17.07 -4.66 -14.34
N ILE A 55 -16.31 -4.79 -13.26
CA ILE A 55 -16.65 -4.28 -11.92
C ILE A 55 -15.55 -3.32 -11.44
N CYS A 56 -15.95 -2.30 -10.69
CA CYS A 56 -15.01 -1.41 -10.02
C CYS A 56 -14.70 -2.01 -8.65
N THR A 57 -13.41 -2.13 -8.32
CA THR A 57 -12.93 -2.60 -7.02
C THR A 57 -11.94 -1.59 -6.45
N CYS A 58 -11.80 -1.49 -5.15
CA CYS A 58 -10.85 -0.56 -4.56
C CYS A 58 -9.40 -0.95 -4.90
N LEU A 59 -8.54 0.05 -5.13
CA LEU A 59 -7.09 -0.15 -5.23
C LEU A 59 -6.54 -0.81 -3.96
N PRO A 60 -5.43 -1.58 -4.01
CA PRO A 60 -4.97 -2.40 -2.88
C PRO A 60 -4.78 -1.68 -1.54
N LYS A 61 -4.50 -0.36 -1.54
CA LYS A 61 -4.35 0.48 -0.33
C LYS A 61 -5.68 1.01 0.24
N TYR A 62 -6.81 0.61 -0.33
CA TYR A 62 -8.15 1.09 0.01
C TYR A 62 -9.10 -0.09 0.31
N TYR A 63 -10.16 0.18 1.06
CA TYR A 63 -11.28 -0.75 1.26
C TYR A 63 -12.60 -0.04 0.95
N PHE A 64 -13.64 -0.79 0.56
CA PHE A 64 -14.95 -0.21 0.30
C PHE A 64 -15.69 -0.01 1.63
N ASN A 65 -16.21 1.20 1.86
CA ASN A 65 -16.99 1.52 3.05
C ASN A 65 -18.47 1.62 2.68
N ASP A 66 -19.26 0.61 3.02
CA ASP A 66 -20.69 0.52 2.68
C ASP A 66 -21.52 1.69 3.21
N THR A 67 -21.13 2.29 4.35
CA THR A 67 -21.84 3.44 4.93
C THR A 67 -21.55 4.72 4.16
N MET A 68 -20.36 4.84 3.56
CA MET A 68 -19.97 6.00 2.73
C MET A 68 -20.16 5.78 1.22
N GLN A 69 -20.49 4.55 0.80
CA GLN A 69 -20.62 4.11 -0.60
C GLN A 69 -19.40 4.51 -1.48
N LYS A 70 -18.19 4.31 -0.95
CA LYS A 70 -16.93 4.61 -1.66
C LYS A 70 -15.73 3.85 -1.11
N CYS A 71 -14.66 3.77 -1.89
CA CYS A 71 -13.35 3.37 -1.42
C CYS A 71 -12.74 4.42 -0.46
N VAL A 72 -12.18 3.97 0.66
CA VAL A 72 -11.47 4.80 1.65
C VAL A 72 -10.11 4.17 1.99
N PRO A 73 -9.09 4.96 2.37
CA PRO A 73 -7.76 4.42 2.68
C PRO A 73 -7.79 3.42 3.83
N LYS A 74 -7.04 2.33 3.69
CA LYS A 74 -6.82 1.32 4.74
C LYS A 74 -6.12 1.89 5.97
N TYR A 75 -5.22 2.86 5.75
CA TYR A 75 -4.54 3.65 6.77
C TYR A 75 -4.24 5.04 6.22
N GLN A 76 -3.98 6.00 7.11
CA GLN A 76 -3.59 7.37 6.74
C GLN A 76 -2.42 7.85 7.57
N TRP A 77 -1.47 8.52 6.91
CA TRP A 77 -0.45 9.35 7.56
C TRP A 77 -0.91 10.80 7.53
N VAL A 78 -1.04 11.44 8.70
CA VAL A 78 -1.57 12.80 8.81
C VAL A 78 -0.69 13.67 9.71
N ASN A 79 -0.57 14.96 9.39
CA ASN A 79 0.09 15.92 10.28
C ASN A 79 -0.64 15.95 11.63
N TYR A 80 0.10 15.87 12.74
CA TYR A 80 -0.52 15.87 14.05
C TYR A 80 -1.17 17.22 14.40
N THR A 81 -2.39 17.17 14.92
CA THR A 81 -3.10 18.30 15.52
C THR A 81 -3.57 17.93 16.93
N THR A 82 -3.83 18.93 17.77
CA THR A 82 -4.36 18.71 19.12
C THR A 82 -5.79 18.15 19.14
N GLU A 83 -6.48 18.14 18.00
CA GLU A 83 -7.79 17.52 17.79
C GLU A 83 -7.67 15.99 17.70
N LEU A 84 -6.63 15.50 16.99
CA LEU A 84 -6.31 14.07 16.86
C LEU A 84 -5.91 13.42 18.19
N PHE A 85 -5.63 14.19 19.24
CA PHE A 85 -5.25 13.69 20.57
C PHE A 85 -6.22 12.61 21.10
N ASN A 86 -7.52 12.72 20.83
CA ASN A 86 -8.54 11.74 21.25
C ASN A 86 -9.04 10.82 20.12
N ASP A 87 -8.41 10.82 18.95
CA ASP A 87 -8.79 9.94 17.85
C ASP A 87 -8.56 8.48 18.23
N THR A 88 -9.60 7.65 18.06
CA THR A 88 -9.58 6.21 18.36
C THR A 88 -8.74 5.41 17.38
N ARG A 89 -8.42 5.99 16.21
CA ARG A 89 -7.67 5.38 15.11
C ARG A 89 -6.16 5.56 15.24
N LEU A 90 -5.69 6.36 16.21
CA LEU A 90 -4.27 6.40 16.56
C LEU A 90 -3.78 5.00 16.94
N VAL A 91 -2.72 4.52 16.29
CA VAL A 91 -2.10 3.23 16.65
C VAL A 91 -1.19 3.44 17.85
N TYR A 92 -1.57 2.84 18.98
CA TYR A 92 -0.81 2.88 20.24
C TYR A 92 0.14 1.68 20.33
N THR A 93 1.30 1.89 20.97
CA THR A 93 2.33 0.84 21.14
C THR A 93 2.16 0.12 22.48
N ASP A 94 1.61 0.81 23.48
CA ASP A 94 1.47 0.35 24.86
C ASP A 94 0.01 0.41 25.40
N PRO A 95 -0.34 -0.40 26.42
CA PRO A 95 -1.70 -0.41 26.98
C PRO A 95 -2.15 0.89 27.65
N ASN A 96 -1.22 1.73 28.13
CA ASN A 96 -1.52 2.99 28.81
C ASN A 96 -1.71 4.16 27.83
N LYS A 97 -1.54 3.92 26.52
CA LYS A 97 -1.68 4.93 25.45
C LYS A 97 -0.76 6.13 25.65
N LEU A 98 0.45 5.89 26.15
CA LEU A 98 1.51 6.87 26.28
C LEU A 98 2.29 7.03 24.96
N TYR A 99 2.42 5.94 24.21
CA TYR A 99 3.19 5.90 22.98
C TYR A 99 2.30 5.67 21.76
N ILE A 100 2.56 6.42 20.70
CA ILE A 100 1.89 6.29 19.39
C ILE A 100 2.88 6.06 18.26
N ILE A 101 2.40 5.48 17.17
CA ILE A 101 3.17 5.34 15.93
C ILE A 101 3.10 6.63 15.13
N ALA A 102 4.27 7.20 14.87
CA ALA A 102 4.47 8.34 13.99
C ALA A 102 5.46 7.99 12.88
N ARG A 103 5.62 8.89 11.91
CA ARG A 103 6.76 8.94 11.01
C ARG A 103 7.36 10.35 10.99
N ILE A 104 8.68 10.38 10.98
CA ILE A 104 9.47 11.61 10.96
C ILE A 104 9.88 11.87 9.51
N ILE A 105 9.58 13.05 9.00
CA ILE A 105 9.96 13.48 7.65
C ILE A 105 11.18 14.37 7.76
N TYR A 106 12.35 13.78 7.52
CA TYR A 106 13.65 14.43 7.66
C TYR A 106 13.89 15.51 6.61
N ASN A 107 14.89 16.37 6.84
CA ASN A 107 15.22 17.45 5.91
C ASN A 107 15.60 16.98 4.48
N ASN A 108 16.11 15.76 4.35
CA ASN A 108 16.41 15.07 3.08
C ASN A 108 15.21 14.30 2.48
N ASP A 109 14.00 14.50 2.99
CA ASP A 109 12.74 13.82 2.61
C ASP A 109 12.71 12.31 2.88
N SER A 110 13.68 11.75 3.61
CA SER A 110 13.52 10.42 4.23
C SER A 110 12.34 10.41 5.20
N GLN A 111 11.49 9.40 5.10
CA GLN A 111 10.30 9.21 5.93
C GLN A 111 10.52 7.94 6.77
N VAL A 112 10.65 8.09 8.09
CA VAL A 112 11.05 6.97 8.98
C VAL A 112 10.00 6.76 10.06
N PRO A 113 9.42 5.55 10.21
CA PRO A 113 8.48 5.26 11.29
C PRO A 113 9.20 5.26 12.64
N HIS A 114 8.58 5.86 13.66
CA HIS A 114 9.16 6.04 15.00
C HIS A 114 8.09 6.01 16.09
N GLU A 115 8.50 5.60 17.29
CA GLU A 115 7.69 5.73 18.51
C GLU A 115 7.68 7.18 19.00
N CYS A 116 6.51 7.73 19.34
CA CYS A 116 6.40 9.09 19.85
C CYS A 116 5.56 9.17 21.13
N ILE A 117 6.04 9.98 22.08
CA ILE A 117 5.45 10.16 23.41
C ILE A 117 4.29 11.16 23.32
N ARG A 118 3.11 10.74 23.75
CA ARG A 118 1.91 11.58 23.91
C ARG A 118 1.95 12.31 25.25
N LYS A 119 1.98 13.64 25.21
CA LYS A 119 1.95 14.48 26.41
C LYS A 119 0.51 14.84 26.79
N TYR A 120 0.08 14.37 27.95
CA TYR A 120 -1.26 14.68 28.48
C TYR A 120 -1.38 16.10 29.06
N SER A 121 -0.26 16.75 29.40
CA SER A 121 -0.20 18.11 29.96
C SER A 121 -0.62 19.22 28.99
N ASP A 122 -0.23 19.08 27.73
CA ASP A 122 -0.31 20.13 26.69
C ASP A 122 -0.95 19.61 25.38
N ARG A 123 -1.35 18.33 25.36
CA ARG A 123 -1.88 17.60 24.20
C ARG A 123 -0.93 17.55 22.99
N THR A 124 0.36 17.77 23.20
CA THR A 124 1.39 17.60 22.15
C THR A 124 1.85 16.14 22.06
N ILE A 125 2.66 15.87 21.04
CA ILE A 125 3.45 14.64 20.92
C ILE A 125 4.91 15.02 20.69
N MET A 126 5.83 14.15 21.09
CA MET A 126 7.27 14.35 20.89
C MET A 126 7.95 13.07 20.41
N THR A 127 9.04 13.24 19.66
CA THR A 127 10.06 12.20 19.49
C THR A 127 10.70 11.83 20.84
N ASN A 128 11.53 10.79 20.87
CA ASN A 128 12.48 10.63 21.96
C ASN A 128 13.47 11.82 21.99
N SER A 129 14.21 11.97 23.09
CA SER A 129 15.13 13.09 23.30
C SER A 129 16.41 13.06 22.45
N GLU A 130 16.59 12.04 21.60
CA GLU A 130 17.77 11.87 20.77
C GLU A 130 17.63 12.59 19.42
N ILE A 131 16.41 12.72 18.90
CA ILE A 131 16.11 13.35 17.62
C ILE A 131 15.86 14.84 17.82
N LYS A 132 16.67 15.69 17.18
CA LYS A 132 16.55 17.14 17.29
C LYS A 132 15.50 17.68 16.34
N THR A 133 14.79 18.72 16.76
CA THR A 133 13.82 19.46 15.94
C THR A 133 14.46 20.20 14.75
N SER A 134 15.79 20.37 14.74
CA SER A 134 16.54 20.88 13.59
C SER A 134 16.60 19.91 12.41
N ASP A 135 16.39 18.61 12.65
CA ASP A 135 16.80 17.57 11.71
C ASP A 135 15.62 17.10 10.82
N TYR A 136 14.40 17.50 11.15
CA TYR A 136 13.16 17.12 10.46
C TYR A 136 12.24 18.30 10.10
N LYS A 137 11.55 18.17 8.97
CA LYS A 137 10.59 19.14 8.42
C LYS A 137 9.26 19.12 9.16
N ARG A 138 8.73 17.91 9.40
CA ARG A 138 7.47 17.66 10.11
C ARG A 138 7.38 16.20 10.59
N LEU A 139 6.34 15.92 11.34
CA LEU A 139 6.00 14.60 11.85
C LEU A 139 4.53 14.31 11.56
N GLU A 140 4.26 13.09 11.10
CA GLU A 140 2.90 12.61 10.80
C GLU A 140 2.57 11.40 11.67
N VAL A 141 1.33 11.28 12.13
CA VAL A 141 0.84 10.15 12.93
C VAL A 141 0.09 9.15 12.08
N LEU A 142 0.15 7.88 12.48
CA LEU A 142 -0.55 6.79 11.81
C LEU A 142 -1.98 6.68 12.34
N LEU A 143 -2.96 6.80 11.44
CA LEU A 143 -4.36 6.47 11.68
C LEU A 143 -4.72 5.16 10.97
N VAL A 144 -5.25 4.19 11.72
CA VAL A 144 -5.83 2.94 11.23
C VAL A 144 -7.04 2.60 12.08
N GLU A 145 -8.12 2.10 11.48
CA GLU A 145 -9.25 1.62 12.27
C GLU A 145 -8.82 0.49 13.22
N PRO A 146 -9.23 0.50 14.52
CA PRO A 146 -8.76 -0.48 15.50
C PRO A 146 -9.05 -1.94 15.16
N ILE A 147 -10.13 -2.20 14.43
CA ILE A 147 -10.53 -3.55 13.99
C ILE A 147 -9.78 -4.03 12.75
N HIS A 148 -9.09 -3.14 12.03
CA HIS A 148 -8.50 -3.43 10.72
C HIS A 148 -6.97 -3.52 10.74
N HIS A 149 -6.33 -3.68 11.91
CA HIS A 149 -4.89 -3.93 11.97
C HIS A 149 -4.49 -5.00 12.98
N LYS A 150 -3.37 -5.68 12.70
CA LYS A 150 -2.76 -6.67 13.58
C LYS A 150 -1.23 -6.62 13.46
N TRP A 151 -0.57 -7.04 14.53
CA TRP A 151 0.85 -7.36 14.50
C TRP A 151 1.05 -8.80 14.02
N LEU A 152 1.99 -9.01 13.10
CA LEU A 152 2.29 -10.32 12.53
C LEU A 152 3.78 -10.64 12.73
N GLN A 153 4.07 -11.68 13.51
CA GLN A 153 5.42 -12.17 13.75
C GLN A 153 6.05 -12.73 12.46
N LEU A 154 7.19 -12.17 12.07
CA LEU A 154 7.96 -12.49 10.88
C LEU A 154 9.46 -12.54 11.22
N SER A 155 10.27 -12.85 10.21
CA SER A 155 11.73 -12.80 10.30
C SER A 155 12.45 -12.63 8.96
N ASN A 156 13.76 -12.36 9.03
CA ASN A 156 14.75 -12.40 7.94
C ASN A 156 14.41 -11.51 6.73
N GLY A 157 13.80 -10.35 6.95
CA GLY A 157 13.37 -9.43 5.90
C GLY A 157 12.09 -9.84 5.17
N LYS A 158 11.36 -10.86 5.64
CA LYS A 158 10.03 -11.17 5.09
C LYS A 158 9.08 -10.00 5.34
N VAL A 159 8.30 -9.71 4.30
CA VAL A 159 7.23 -8.71 4.25
C VAL A 159 5.97 -9.42 3.77
N GLU A 160 4.79 -9.02 4.26
CA GLU A 160 3.52 -9.39 3.63
C GLU A 160 3.00 -8.23 2.78
N GLU A 161 2.19 -8.55 1.77
CA GLU A 161 1.48 -7.57 0.94
C GLU A 161 0.60 -6.59 1.76
N SER A 162 0.07 -7.04 2.90
CA SER A 162 -0.74 -6.21 3.80
C SER A 162 0.06 -5.39 4.83
N ALA A 163 1.39 -5.36 4.77
CA ALA A 163 2.22 -4.59 5.69
C ALA A 163 2.02 -3.06 5.51
N ILE A 164 1.96 -2.34 6.63
CA ILE A 164 1.79 -0.88 6.61
C ILE A 164 3.14 -0.20 6.34
N GLU A 165 3.17 0.56 5.24
CA GLU A 165 4.31 1.38 4.85
C GLU A 165 4.54 2.48 5.90
N GLY A 166 5.71 2.45 6.55
CA GLY A 166 6.18 3.47 7.48
C GLY A 166 6.70 4.73 6.78
N GLY A 167 7.17 4.59 5.54
CA GLY A 167 7.74 5.66 4.76
C GLY A 167 8.70 5.13 3.70
N GLN A 168 9.75 5.88 3.42
CA GLN A 168 10.70 5.64 2.34
C GLN A 168 12.08 6.22 2.70
N ILE A 169 13.15 5.49 2.40
CA ILE A 169 14.55 5.93 2.51
C ILE A 169 15.23 5.73 1.16
N GLY A 170 15.60 6.83 0.49
CA GLY A 170 16.06 6.76 -0.90
C GLY A 170 14.94 6.19 -1.78
N ASP A 171 15.22 5.14 -2.54
CA ASP A 171 14.25 4.46 -3.38
C ASP A 171 13.56 3.27 -2.67
N GLU A 172 13.88 3.00 -1.40
CA GLU A 172 13.37 1.84 -0.66
C GLU A 172 12.20 2.19 0.27
N ILE A 173 11.07 1.50 0.08
CA ILE A 173 9.93 1.55 1.00
C ILE A 173 10.27 0.81 2.30
N VAL A 174 10.00 1.46 3.42
CA VAL A 174 10.25 0.92 4.77
C VAL A 174 8.93 0.74 5.52
N TYR A 175 8.86 -0.26 6.38
CA TYR A 175 7.61 -0.71 7.00
C TYR A 175 7.61 -0.50 8.51
N VAL A 176 6.42 -0.30 9.08
CA VAL A 176 6.22 -0.22 10.53
C VAL A 176 6.44 -1.59 11.15
N CYS A 177 7.46 -1.72 12.01
CA CYS A 177 7.75 -2.93 12.77
C CYS A 177 7.80 -2.66 14.26
N ARG A 178 7.79 -3.73 15.05
CA ARG A 178 8.19 -3.70 16.46
C ARG A 178 9.02 -4.92 16.82
N ALA A 179 9.87 -4.79 17.84
CA ALA A 179 10.69 -5.87 18.37
C ALA A 179 10.58 -5.95 19.89
N LEU A 180 10.62 -7.16 20.42
CA LEU A 180 10.64 -7.43 21.86
C LEU A 180 12.08 -7.29 22.39
N HIS A 181 12.33 -6.29 23.24
CA HIS A 181 13.58 -6.11 23.97
C HIS A 181 13.27 -5.82 25.45
N GLU A 182 14.03 -6.41 26.39
CA GLU A 182 13.82 -6.19 27.84
C GLU A 182 12.36 -6.37 28.32
N LYS A 183 11.63 -7.32 27.70
CA LYS A 183 10.20 -7.61 27.94
C LYS A 183 9.20 -6.53 27.46
N SER A 184 9.67 -5.50 26.76
CA SER A 184 8.84 -4.45 26.16
C SER A 184 8.91 -4.52 24.63
N HIS A 185 7.83 -4.17 23.93
CA HIS A 185 7.87 -4.02 22.48
C HIS A 185 8.19 -2.56 22.14
N TYR A 186 9.25 -2.34 21.37
CA TYR A 186 9.61 -1.01 20.88
C TYR A 186 9.31 -0.92 19.39
N ILE A 187 8.74 0.20 18.94
CA ILE A 187 8.50 0.44 17.51
C ILE A 187 9.82 0.75 16.80
N GLY A 188 9.86 0.36 15.54
CA GLY A 188 10.98 0.58 14.66
C GLY A 188 10.60 0.56 13.19
N MET A 189 11.65 0.51 12.38
CA MET A 189 11.60 0.46 10.95
C MET A 189 12.15 -0.87 10.45
N MET A 190 11.38 -1.61 9.65
CA MET A 190 11.88 -2.75 8.89
C MET A 190 12.20 -2.29 7.46
N GLN A 191 13.43 -2.55 7.04
CA GLN A 191 13.96 -2.17 5.73
C GLN A 191 14.37 -3.45 4.98
N PRO A 192 13.63 -3.88 3.94
CA PRO A 192 13.80 -5.19 3.30
C PRO A 192 15.24 -5.56 2.93
N SER A 193 15.99 -4.65 2.31
CA SER A 193 17.38 -4.83 1.88
C SER A 193 18.37 -5.14 3.01
N SER A 194 18.02 -4.73 4.23
CA SER A 194 18.82 -4.96 5.44
C SER A 194 18.41 -6.22 6.20
N HIS A 195 17.27 -6.82 5.86
CA HIS A 195 16.65 -7.97 6.53
C HIS A 195 16.35 -7.82 8.04
N ILE A 196 16.43 -6.59 8.58
CA ILE A 196 16.26 -6.29 10.01
C ILE A 196 15.13 -5.29 10.28
N CYS A 197 14.50 -5.44 11.45
CA CYS A 197 13.77 -4.38 12.14
C CYS A 197 14.76 -3.65 13.06
N ARG A 198 14.84 -2.31 12.95
CA ARG A 198 15.68 -1.44 13.79
C ARG A 198 14.78 -0.57 14.66
N THR A 199 14.86 -0.70 15.98
CA THR A 199 14.03 0.05 16.94
C THR A 199 14.68 1.37 17.36
N GLY A 200 13.86 2.38 17.64
CA GLY A 200 14.33 3.68 18.10
C GLY A 200 14.99 3.62 19.49
N HIS A 201 14.45 2.80 20.39
CA HIS A 201 15.10 2.51 21.66
C HIS A 201 16.36 1.65 21.42
N SER A 202 17.49 2.12 21.97
CA SER A 202 18.82 1.46 22.03
C SER A 202 19.51 1.09 20.71
N LEU A 203 19.07 1.62 19.55
CA LEU A 203 19.61 1.28 18.20
C LEU A 203 19.60 -0.22 17.87
N ASN A 204 18.87 -1.03 18.64
CA ASN A 204 18.90 -2.47 18.50
C ASN A 204 18.26 -2.89 17.17
N HIS A 205 18.88 -3.90 16.56
CA HIS A 205 18.42 -4.51 15.32
C HIS A 205 18.21 -6.00 15.53
N THR A 206 17.16 -6.53 14.91
CA THR A 206 16.82 -7.94 15.00
C THR A 206 16.28 -8.44 13.66
N SER A 207 16.62 -9.69 13.34
CA SER A 207 16.03 -10.41 12.22
C SER A 207 14.71 -11.08 12.60
N THR A 208 14.24 -11.00 13.85
CA THR A 208 12.91 -11.47 14.30
C THR A 208 12.10 -10.29 14.85
N TYR A 209 10.93 -10.04 14.27
CA TYR A 209 10.12 -8.84 14.51
C TYR A 209 8.66 -9.07 14.18
N GLU A 210 7.78 -8.20 14.66
CA GLU A 210 6.40 -8.14 14.15
C GLU A 210 6.25 -6.97 13.18
N LEU A 211 5.63 -7.18 12.03
CA LEU A 211 5.15 -6.08 11.18
C LEU A 211 3.74 -5.67 11.61
N LEU A 212 3.46 -4.37 11.51
CA LEU A 212 2.09 -3.89 11.52
C LEU A 212 1.47 -4.19 10.15
N THR A 213 0.34 -4.88 10.14
CA THR A 213 -0.37 -5.31 8.93
C THR A 213 -1.83 -4.91 9.00
N TYR A 214 -2.42 -4.58 7.84
CA TYR A 214 -3.87 -4.42 7.70
C TYR A 214 -4.55 -5.80 7.71
N VAL A 215 -5.76 -5.87 8.26
CA VAL A 215 -6.62 -7.05 8.25
C VAL A 215 -7.64 -6.90 7.12
N GLN A 216 -7.47 -7.71 6.07
CA GLN A 216 -8.43 -7.84 4.96
C GLN A 216 -9.79 -8.31 5.46
#